data_AF-A0A6C0F712-F1
#
_entry.id   AF-A0A6C0F712-F1
#
_cell.length_a   1.000
_cell.length_b   1.000
_cell.length_c   1.000
_cell.angle_alpha   90.00
_cell.angle_beta   90.00
_cell.angle_gamma   90.00
#
_symmetry.space_group_name_H-M   'P 1'
#
loop_
_entity.id
_entity.type
_entity.pdbx_description
1 polymer ?
#
loop_
_entity_poly.entity_id
_entity_poly.type
_entity_poly.pdbx_seq_one_letter_code
_entity_poly.pdbx_strand_id
1 'polypeptide(L)'
;MFIEYMKQNTSNENRPQISVKASDIQSHLEHNELVETESITKNYEKKKLTIMDEPLNNIVDKTLNFTVYSFDDYSEALEQVKSRFPNESFEGFSGNLKLHLYASMIFLQINDNIIYVGILCVVLSIIIYFLNITLLG
;
A
#
# COMPACT_ATOMS: atom_id res chain seq x y z
N MET A 1 -25.53 -28.99 -55.94
CA MET A 1 -24.09 -28.93 -56.30
C MET A 1 -23.34 -28.00 -55.34
N PHE A 2 -23.45 -28.22 -54.02
CA PHE A 2 -22.72 -27.47 -52.97
C PHE A 2 -22.43 -28.39 -51.77
N ILE A 3 -23.29 -29.39 -51.54
CA ILE A 3 -23.11 -30.39 -50.47
C ILE A 3 -21.97 -31.37 -50.76
N GLU A 4 -21.70 -31.71 -52.02
CA GLU A 4 -20.59 -32.64 -52.35
C GLU A 4 -19.19 -32.03 -52.19
N TYR A 5 -19.06 -30.70 -52.27
CA TYR A 5 -17.76 -30.01 -52.15
C TYR A 5 -17.23 -29.99 -50.70
N MET A 6 -18.12 -30.10 -49.71
CA MET A 6 -17.73 -30.15 -48.30
C MET A 6 -17.23 -31.52 -47.86
N LYS A 7 -17.56 -32.60 -48.58
CA LYS A 7 -17.16 -33.97 -48.18
C LYS A 7 -15.71 -34.29 -48.55
N GLN A 8 -15.15 -33.60 -49.55
CA GLN A 8 -13.83 -33.89 -50.11
C GLN A 8 -12.66 -33.23 -49.35
N ASN A 9 -12.93 -32.21 -48.51
CA ASN A 9 -11.89 -31.47 -47.78
C ASN A 9 -11.63 -31.96 -46.34
N THR A 10 -12.35 -32.97 -45.86
CA THR A 10 -12.14 -33.57 -44.52
C THR A 10 -11.06 -34.65 -44.49
N SER A 11 -10.26 -34.78 -45.56
CA SER A 11 -9.26 -35.85 -45.71
C SER A 11 -7.83 -35.39 -45.44
N ASN A 12 -7.61 -34.12 -45.05
CA ASN A 12 -6.26 -33.56 -44.96
C ASN A 12 -6.08 -32.54 -43.81
N GLU A 13 -6.79 -32.72 -42.70
CA GLU A 13 -6.47 -32.00 -41.46
C GLU A 13 -5.29 -32.68 -40.76
N ASN A 14 -4.07 -32.29 -41.13
CA ASN A 14 -2.82 -32.70 -40.45
C ASN A 14 -2.55 -31.89 -39.17
N ARG A 15 -3.59 -31.28 -38.59
CA ARG A 15 -3.48 -30.60 -37.29
C ARG A 15 -3.59 -31.67 -36.21
N PRO A 16 -2.66 -31.75 -35.24
CA PRO A 16 -2.78 -32.70 -34.15
C PRO A 16 -4.10 -32.45 -33.43
N GLN A 17 -5.06 -33.35 -33.61
CA GLN A 17 -6.29 -33.35 -32.83
C GLN A 17 -5.91 -33.81 -31.42
N ILE A 18 -5.79 -32.84 -30.53
CA ILE A 18 -5.69 -33.07 -29.09
C ILE A 18 -7.04 -33.66 -28.66
N SER A 19 -7.15 -34.99 -28.69
CA SER A 19 -8.24 -35.73 -28.05
C SER A 19 -8.01 -35.69 -26.55
N VAL A 20 -8.23 -34.52 -25.96
CA VAL A 20 -8.28 -34.36 -24.52
C VAL A 20 -9.75 -34.34 -24.15
N LYS A 21 -10.14 -35.26 -23.27
CA LYS A 21 -11.51 -35.29 -22.75
C LYS A 21 -11.78 -33.93 -22.11
N ALA A 22 -12.95 -33.35 -22.37
CA ALA A 22 -13.36 -32.08 -21.77
C ALA A 22 -13.24 -32.09 -20.23
N SER A 23 -13.34 -33.26 -19.60
CA SER A 23 -13.09 -33.48 -18.16
C SER A 23 -11.69 -33.07 -17.70
N ASP A 24 -10.68 -33.33 -18.53
CA ASP A 24 -9.29 -33.13 -18.14
C ASP A 24 -8.95 -31.64 -18.20
N ILE A 25 -9.45 -30.92 -19.22
CA ILE A 25 -9.34 -29.46 -19.33
C ILE A 25 -10.09 -28.77 -18.18
N GLN A 26 -11.30 -29.23 -17.84
CA GLN A 26 -12.08 -28.66 -16.75
C GLN A 26 -11.37 -28.82 -15.40
N SER A 27 -10.78 -29.99 -15.13
CA SER A 27 -10.04 -30.24 -13.89
C SER A 27 -8.82 -29.32 -13.72
N HIS A 28 -8.14 -28.98 -14.82
CA HIS A 28 -7.00 -28.07 -14.81
C HIS A 28 -7.42 -26.60 -14.65
N LEU A 29 -8.56 -26.20 -15.21
CA LEU A 29 -9.13 -24.87 -15.04
C LEU A 29 -9.64 -24.66 -13.61
N GLU A 30 -10.36 -25.63 -13.06
CA GLU A 30 -10.82 -25.60 -11.66
C GLU A 30 -9.64 -25.56 -10.68
N HIS A 31 -8.56 -26.30 -10.96
CA HIS A 31 -7.36 -26.25 -10.12
C HIS A 31 -6.66 -24.88 -10.18
N ASN A 32 -6.56 -24.26 -11.36
CA ASN A 32 -5.96 -22.93 -11.49
C ASN A 32 -6.81 -21.85 -10.80
N GLU A 33 -8.13 -21.92 -10.91
CA GLU A 33 -9.04 -21.00 -10.23
C GLU A 33 -9.01 -21.20 -8.69
N LEU A 34 -8.90 -22.44 -8.21
CA LEU A 34 -8.70 -22.74 -6.79
C LEU A 34 -7.36 -22.21 -6.26
N VAL A 35 -6.27 -22.35 -7.03
CA VAL A 35 -4.96 -21.82 -6.64
C VAL A 35 -4.96 -20.29 -6.62
N GLU A 36 -5.62 -19.66 -7.60
CA GLU A 36 -5.75 -18.21 -7.67
C GLU A 36 -6.61 -17.69 -6.50
N THR A 37 -7.78 -18.29 -6.26
CA THR A 37 -8.64 -17.94 -5.12
C THR A 37 -7.97 -18.21 -3.77
N GLU A 38 -7.23 -19.32 -3.60
CA GLU A 38 -6.45 -19.55 -2.39
C GLU A 38 -5.36 -18.49 -2.19
N SER A 39 -4.67 -18.06 -3.25
CA SER A 39 -3.65 -17.01 -3.16
C SER A 39 -4.25 -15.66 -2.80
N ILE A 40 -5.47 -15.39 -3.27
CA ILE A 40 -6.23 -14.18 -2.92
C ILE A 40 -6.69 -14.27 -1.46
N THR A 41 -7.25 -15.41 -1.03
CA THR A 41 -7.80 -15.60 0.33
C THR A 41 -6.70 -15.62 1.40
N LYS A 42 -5.55 -16.26 1.14
CA LYS A 42 -4.38 -16.27 2.04
C LYS A 42 -3.77 -14.87 2.22
N ASN A 43 -3.93 -13.96 1.26
CA ASN A 43 -3.49 -12.57 1.42
C ASN A 43 -4.43 -11.76 2.33
N TYR A 44 -5.72 -12.09 2.41
CA TYR A 44 -6.67 -11.45 3.32
C TYR A 44 -6.48 -11.88 4.79
N GLU A 45 -5.94 -13.07 5.05
CA GLU A 45 -5.69 -13.58 6.41
C GLU A 45 -4.38 -13.12 7.05
N LYS A 46 -3.56 -12.30 6.38
CA LYS A 46 -2.43 -11.63 7.05
C LYS A 46 -2.99 -10.60 8.03
N LYS A 47 -3.28 -11.07 9.25
CA LYS A 47 -3.68 -10.27 10.41
C LYS A 47 -2.78 -9.04 10.47
N LYS A 48 -3.34 -7.84 10.27
CA LYS A 48 -2.61 -6.58 10.43
C LYS A 48 -2.03 -6.58 11.85
N LEU A 49 -0.72 -6.76 11.95
CA LEU A 49 0.00 -6.65 13.22
C LEU A 49 -0.25 -5.23 13.74
N THR A 50 -0.85 -5.14 14.91
CA THR A 50 -1.08 -3.84 15.55
C THR A 50 0.12 -3.50 16.43
N ILE A 51 0.30 -2.23 16.76
CA ILE A 51 1.36 -1.80 17.68
C ILE A 51 1.30 -2.48 19.05
N MET A 52 0.13 -3.00 19.45
CA MET A 52 -0.03 -3.72 20.73
C MET A 52 0.47 -5.16 20.66
N ASP A 53 0.65 -5.71 19.45
CA ASP A 53 1.18 -7.06 19.23
C ASP A 53 2.71 -7.06 19.13
N GLU A 54 3.34 -5.89 19.03
CA GLU A 54 4.79 -5.75 18.88
C GLU A 54 5.50 -5.49 20.21
N PRO A 55 6.73 -6.03 20.40
CA PRO A 55 7.51 -5.73 21.58
C PRO A 55 7.90 -4.25 21.59
N LEU A 56 7.89 -3.64 22.79
CA LEU A 56 8.18 -2.21 22.97
C LEU A 56 9.50 -1.77 22.31
N ASN A 57 10.53 -2.62 22.33
CA ASN A 57 11.80 -2.33 21.66
C ASN A 57 11.60 -2.03 20.17
N ASN A 58 10.82 -2.84 19.47
CA ASN A 58 10.55 -2.62 18.04
C ASN A 58 9.75 -1.33 17.80
N ILE A 59 8.83 -0.99 18.70
CA ILE A 59 8.05 0.25 18.62
C ILE A 59 8.96 1.46 18.77
N VAL A 60 9.90 1.41 19.73
CA VAL A 60 10.90 2.47 19.93
C VAL A 60 11.81 2.59 18.71
N ASP A 61 12.34 1.48 18.21
CA ASP A 61 13.21 1.47 17.02
C ASP A 61 12.51 2.05 15.80
N LYS A 62 11.23 1.68 15.58
CA LYS A 62 10.40 2.24 14.50
C LYS A 62 10.11 3.73 14.71
N THR A 63 9.88 4.17 15.94
CA THR A 63 9.66 5.58 16.26
C THR A 63 10.91 6.41 16.04
N LEU A 64 12.10 5.88 16.36
CA LEU A 64 13.38 6.52 16.09
C LEU A 64 13.66 6.59 14.59
N ASN A 65 13.44 5.49 13.86
CA ASN A 65 13.56 5.48 12.40
C ASN A 65 12.60 6.51 11.78
N PHE A 66 11.34 6.52 12.21
CA PHE A 66 10.39 7.55 11.79
C PHE A 66 10.92 8.96 12.09
N THR A 67 11.47 9.20 13.28
CA THR A 67 12.01 10.53 13.65
C THR A 67 13.15 10.94 12.72
N VAL A 68 14.07 10.03 12.40
CA VAL A 68 15.22 10.30 11.52
C VAL A 68 14.79 10.57 10.08
N TYR A 69 13.87 9.77 9.54
CA TYR A 69 13.44 9.89 8.14
C TYR A 69 12.24 10.83 7.93
N SER A 70 11.60 11.30 9.00
CA SER A 70 10.41 12.16 8.94
C SER A 70 10.59 13.43 8.11
N PHE A 71 11.81 13.99 8.11
CA PHE A 71 12.10 15.20 7.34
C PHE A 71 12.13 14.95 5.83
N ASP A 72 12.68 13.81 5.41
CA ASP A 72 12.73 13.40 4.01
C ASP A 72 11.31 13.06 3.53
N ASP A 73 10.56 12.28 4.32
CA ASP A 73 9.16 11.95 4.05
C ASP A 73 8.27 13.21 3.96
N TYR A 74 8.54 14.22 4.80
CA TYR A 74 7.81 15.49 4.75
C TYR A 74 8.16 16.31 3.51
N SER A 75 9.43 16.29 3.10
CA SER A 75 9.89 16.93 1.87
C SER A 75 9.25 16.28 0.64
N GLU A 76 9.16 14.95 0.63
CA GLU A 76 8.43 14.22 -0.40
C GLU A 76 6.94 14.58 -0.40
N ALA A 77 6.30 14.68 0.77
CA ALA A 77 4.90 15.10 0.88
C ALA A 77 4.66 16.50 0.31
N LEU A 78 5.60 17.45 0.49
CA LEU A 78 5.52 18.78 -0.13
C LEU A 78 5.55 18.72 -1.66
N GLU A 79 6.39 17.87 -2.24
CA GLU A 79 6.45 17.66 -3.69
C GLU A 79 5.18 16.99 -4.22
N GLN A 80 4.65 16.01 -3.48
CA GLN A 80 3.38 15.36 -3.81
C GLN A 80 2.22 16.36 -3.84
N VAL A 81 2.12 17.29 -2.89
CA VAL A 81 1.07 18.33 -2.93
C VAL A 81 1.22 19.24 -4.16
N LYS A 82 2.43 19.69 -4.46
CA LYS A 82 2.70 20.56 -5.62
C LYS A 82 2.33 19.88 -6.94
N SER A 83 2.65 18.59 -7.08
CA SER A 83 2.28 17.80 -8.26
C SER A 83 0.78 17.52 -8.33
N ARG A 84 0.11 17.36 -7.18
CA ARG A 84 -1.33 17.08 -7.12
C ARG A 84 -2.19 18.30 -7.43
N PHE A 85 -1.72 19.50 -7.06
CA PHE A 85 -2.42 20.76 -7.27
C PHE A 85 -1.59 21.75 -8.09
N PRO A 86 -1.34 21.48 -9.39
CA PRO A 86 -0.49 22.32 -10.22
C PRO A 86 -1.11 23.70 -10.54
N ASN A 87 -2.42 23.85 -10.38
CA ASN A 87 -3.16 25.07 -10.70
C ASN A 87 -3.39 25.98 -9.48
N GLU A 88 -3.04 25.54 -8.26
CA GLU A 88 -3.14 26.40 -7.09
C GLU A 88 -1.89 27.25 -6.92
N SER A 89 -2.07 28.57 -6.82
CA SER A 89 -0.99 29.46 -6.42
C SER A 89 -0.77 29.35 -4.91
N PHE A 90 0.30 28.67 -4.51
CA PHE A 90 0.77 28.66 -3.12
C PHE A 90 1.55 29.94 -2.75
N GLU A 91 1.55 30.96 -3.61
CA GLU A 91 2.26 32.21 -3.38
C GLU A 91 1.61 33.04 -2.25
N GLY A 92 2.46 33.63 -1.40
CA GLY A 92 2.04 34.41 -0.23
C GLY A 92 1.83 33.58 1.04
N PHE A 93 1.56 34.27 2.16
CA PHE A 93 1.48 33.64 3.49
C PHE A 93 0.36 32.60 3.60
N SER A 94 -0.84 32.94 3.11
CA SER A 94 -2.00 32.02 3.14
C SER A 94 -1.81 30.81 2.24
N GLY A 95 -1.20 31.00 1.05
CA GLY A 95 -0.86 29.91 0.13
C GLY A 95 0.16 28.95 0.72
N ASN A 96 1.24 29.46 1.31
CA ASN A 96 2.23 28.64 2.00
C ASN A 96 1.62 27.89 3.19
N LEU A 97 0.76 28.53 3.98
CA LEU A 97 0.05 27.86 5.08
C LEU A 97 -0.78 26.68 4.58
N LYS A 98 -1.54 26.87 3.49
CA LYS A 98 -2.31 25.80 2.84
C LYS A 98 -1.42 24.67 2.34
N LEU A 99 -0.31 24.99 1.68
CA LEU A 99 0.66 23.99 1.21
C LEU A 99 1.16 23.12 2.37
N HIS A 100 1.58 23.75 3.47
CA HIS A 100 2.06 23.02 4.64
C HIS A 100 0.96 22.21 5.33
N LEU A 101 -0.28 22.69 5.37
CA LEU A 101 -1.44 21.94 5.87
C LEU A 101 -1.70 20.68 5.03
N TYR A 102 -1.76 20.80 3.71
CA TYR A 102 -1.94 19.65 2.82
C TYR A 102 -0.78 18.66 2.94
N ALA A 103 0.45 19.15 2.97
CA ALA A 103 1.63 18.29 3.11
C ALA A 103 1.62 17.56 4.46
N SER A 104 1.23 18.23 5.54
CA SER A 104 1.10 17.61 6.87
C SER A 104 0.01 16.53 6.90
N MET A 105 -1.11 16.74 6.20
CA MET A 105 -2.19 15.75 6.09
C MET A 105 -1.72 14.49 5.37
N ILE A 106 -1.03 14.66 4.22
CA ILE A 106 -0.46 13.54 3.45
C ILE A 106 0.61 12.82 4.28
N PHE A 107 1.52 13.58 4.89
CA PHE A 107 2.58 13.04 5.73
C PHE A 107 2.07 12.18 6.89
N LEU A 108 0.99 12.61 7.57
CA LEU A 108 0.38 11.85 8.66
C LEU A 108 -0.31 10.57 8.20
N GLN A 109 -0.80 10.55 6.96
CA GLN A 109 -1.49 9.40 6.38
C GLN A 109 -0.54 8.33 5.83
N ILE A 110 0.69 8.72 5.48
CA ILE A 110 1.71 7.80 4.99
C ILE A 110 2.10 6.84 6.14
N ASN A 111 2.08 5.53 5.85
CA ASN A 111 2.68 4.46 6.66
C ASN A 111 2.30 4.40 8.16
N ASP A 112 1.07 4.78 8.53
CA ASP A 112 0.64 4.86 9.93
C ASP A 112 1.53 5.78 10.79
N ASN A 113 2.20 6.75 10.16
CA ASN A 113 3.07 7.75 10.78
C ASN A 113 2.38 8.49 11.94
N ILE A 114 1.06 8.65 11.88
CA ILE A 114 0.23 9.24 12.94
C ILE A 114 0.46 8.60 14.32
N ILE A 115 0.70 7.28 14.37
CA ILE A 115 0.91 6.57 15.63
C ILE A 115 2.27 6.95 16.22
N TYR A 116 3.32 6.94 15.40
CA TYR A 116 4.67 7.30 15.84
C TYR A 116 4.77 8.78 16.24
N VAL A 117 4.06 9.67 15.53
CA VAL A 117 3.89 11.08 15.94
C VAL A 117 3.22 11.18 17.31
N GLY A 118 2.17 10.38 17.56
CA GLY A 118 1.51 10.33 18.86
C GLY A 118 2.45 9.92 20.00
N ILE A 119 3.24 8.85 19.79
CA ILE A 119 4.25 8.38 20.75
C ILE A 119 5.30 9.47 21.00
N LEU A 120 5.78 10.13 19.95
CA LEU A 120 6.75 11.23 20.06
C LEU A 120 6.19 12.39 20.91
N CYS A 121 4.93 12.78 20.69
CA CYS A 121 4.26 13.82 21.47
C CYS A 121 4.14 13.47 22.96
N VAL A 122 3.87 12.20 23.29
CA VAL A 122 3.82 11.73 24.69
C VAL A 122 5.20 11.83 25.33
N VAL A 123 6.25 11.37 24.64
CA VAL A 123 7.64 11.47 25.13
C VAL A 123 8.04 12.93 25.33
N LEU A 124 7.71 13.82 24.37
CA LEU A 124 7.97 15.26 24.50
C LEU A 124 7.21 15.89 25.69
N SER A 125 5.96 15.49 25.92
CA SER A 125 5.18 15.95 27.08
C SER A 125 5.86 15.59 28.40
N ILE A 126 6.37 14.35 28.51
CA ILE A 126 7.13 13.90 29.68
C ILE A 126 8.40 14.73 29.86
N ILE A 127 9.16 14.97 28.78
CA ILE A 127 10.38 15.78 28.82
C ILE A 127 10.07 17.22 29.28
N ILE A 128 9.05 17.86 28.71
CA ILE A 128 8.63 19.21 29.08
C ILE A 128 8.22 19.28 30.55
N TYR A 129 7.51 18.27 31.04
CA TYR A 129 7.14 18.17 32.46
C TYR A 129 8.37 18.11 33.37
N PHE A 130 9.36 17.28 33.03
CA PHE A 130 10.62 17.20 33.79
C PHE A 130 11.42 18.50 33.74
N LEU A 131 11.49 19.14 32.57
CA LEU A 131 12.13 20.45 32.43
C LEU A 131 11.44 21.50 33.28
N ASN A 132 10.11 21.50 33.32
CA ASN A 132 9.34 22.45 34.13
C ASN A 132 9.62 22.26 35.63
N ILE A 133 9.66 21.02 36.13
CA ILE A 133 10.05 20.76 37.53
C ILE A 133 11.48 21.22 37.80
N THR A 134 12.42 20.88 36.92
CA THR A 134 13.85 21.16 37.13
C THR A 134 14.17 22.66 37.01
N LEU A 135 13.41 23.40 36.21
CA LEU A 135 13.61 24.83 36.00
C LEU A 135 12.87 25.69 37.05
N LEU A 136 11.78 25.18 37.63
CA LEU A 136 10.96 25.89 38.62
C LEU A 136 11.31 25.54 40.08
N GLY A 137 11.91 24.37 40.33
CA GLY A 137 12.42 23.93 41.65
C GLY A 137 13.86 24.34 41.88
#